data_AF-A0A6L9G7D4-F1
#
_entry.id   AF-A0A6L9G7D4-F1
#
_cell.length_a   1.000
_cell.length_b   1.000
_cell.length_c   1.000
_cell.angle_alpha   90.00
_cell.angle_beta   90.00
_cell.angle_gamma   90.00
#
_symmetry.space_group_name_H-M   'P 1'
#
loop_
_entity.id
_entity.type
_entity.pdbx_description
1 polymer ?
#
loop_
_entity_poly.entity_id
_entity_poly.type
_entity_poly.pdbx_seq_one_letter_code
_entity_poly.pdbx_strand_id
1 'polypeptide(L)'
;DEPDPRPLPEGNTVAVAVTDIFDALVATLSDTRLEPDLEELLWGAANLFHRATSRVERDLDANEQAQRRMQREQDGSEVKSVELERLTAEGQTLIERRASMELFRDLAAEAFEHHTGSAWRPRTGSMVNHRNLTAAMIDSRDFLAAKRR
;
A
#
# COMPACT_ATOMS: atom_id res chain seq x y z
N ASP A 1 -10.70 -2.61 -18.04
CA ASP A 1 -10.98 -1.58 -17.02
C ASP A 1 -9.88 -0.54 -17.03
N GLU A 2 -10.28 0.72 -17.12
CA GLU A 2 -9.39 1.88 -16.95
C GLU A 2 -9.01 2.04 -15.48
N PRO A 3 -7.83 2.63 -15.17
CA PRO A 3 -7.45 2.91 -13.79
C PRO A 3 -8.49 3.81 -13.11
N ASP A 4 -8.82 3.49 -11.86
CA ASP A 4 -9.77 4.27 -11.06
C ASP A 4 -9.26 5.71 -10.90
N PRO A 5 -10.00 6.73 -11.37
CA PRO A 5 -9.52 8.10 -11.39
C PRO A 5 -9.66 8.81 -10.04
N ARG A 6 -10.26 8.18 -9.03
CA ARG A 6 -10.48 8.81 -7.72
C ARG A 6 -9.14 9.05 -7.01
N PRO A 7 -8.96 10.20 -6.34
CA PRO A 7 -7.73 10.50 -5.63
C PRO A 7 -7.57 9.61 -4.40
N LEU A 8 -6.32 9.42 -3.98
CA LEU A 8 -5.99 8.88 -2.67
C LEU A 8 -6.36 9.86 -1.55
N PRO A 9 -6.61 9.37 -0.32
CA PRO A 9 -6.79 10.26 0.82
C PRO A 9 -5.52 11.08 1.07
N GLU A 10 -5.69 12.34 1.44
CA GLU A 10 -4.59 13.21 1.82
C GLU A 10 -3.94 12.74 3.13
N GLY A 11 -2.62 12.91 3.25
CA GLY A 11 -1.88 12.41 4.41
C GLY A 11 -2.38 12.93 5.76
N ASN A 12 -2.81 14.20 5.82
CA ASN A 12 -3.40 14.76 7.05
C ASN A 12 -4.74 14.09 7.40
N THR A 13 -5.57 13.79 6.41
CA THR A 13 -6.83 13.05 6.62
C THR A 13 -6.55 11.64 7.11
N VAL A 14 -5.52 10.98 6.59
CA VAL A 14 -5.07 9.67 7.07
C VAL A 14 -4.62 9.73 8.52
N ALA A 15 -3.81 10.73 8.91
CA ALA A 15 -3.36 10.93 10.28
C ALA A 15 -4.53 11.11 11.25
N VAL A 16 -5.46 12.01 10.93
CA VAL A 16 -6.67 12.24 11.76
C VAL A 16 -7.47 10.95 11.91
N ALA A 17 -7.71 10.22 10.81
CA ALA A 17 -8.47 8.98 10.86
C ALA A 17 -7.80 7.90 11.73
N VAL A 18 -6.48 7.78 11.69
CA VAL A 18 -5.75 6.84 12.54
C VAL A 18 -5.86 7.23 14.01
N THR A 19 -5.66 8.52 14.33
CA THR A 19 -5.84 9.03 15.70
C THR A 19 -7.25 8.72 16.21
N ASP A 20 -8.29 9.02 15.43
CA ASP A 20 -9.69 8.78 15.82
C ASP A 20 -9.98 7.30 16.09
N ILE A 21 -9.41 6.37 15.30
CA ILE A 21 -9.56 4.92 15.50
C ILE A 21 -8.95 4.49 16.83
N PHE A 22 -7.73 4.95 17.12
CA PHE A 22 -7.00 4.56 18.33
C PHE A 22 -7.64 5.20 19.58
N ASP A 23 -7.98 6.48 19.52
CA ASP A 23 -8.65 7.20 20.61
C ASP A 23 -10.00 6.56 20.94
N ALA A 24 -10.77 6.14 19.94
CA ALA A 24 -12.03 5.45 20.16
C ALA A 24 -11.85 4.12 20.91
N LEU A 25 -10.83 3.32 20.55
CA LEU A 25 -10.53 2.07 21.23
C LEU A 25 -10.09 2.33 22.67
N VAL A 26 -9.17 3.25 22.89
CA VAL A 26 -8.65 3.59 24.22
C VAL A 26 -9.77 4.13 25.11
N ALA A 27 -10.47 5.18 24.67
CA ALA A 27 -11.52 5.82 25.46
C ALA A 27 -12.68 4.87 25.82
N THR A 28 -12.96 3.87 24.98
CA THR A 28 -14.07 2.94 25.20
C THR A 28 -13.69 1.78 26.13
N LEU A 29 -12.43 1.32 26.11
CA LEU A 29 -12.00 0.11 26.80
C LEU A 29 -11.21 0.37 28.08
N SER A 30 -10.51 1.50 28.19
CA SER A 30 -9.78 1.87 29.41
C SER A 30 -10.70 1.97 30.62
N ASP A 31 -10.20 1.58 31.79
CA ASP A 31 -10.95 1.53 33.06
C ASP A 31 -12.19 0.62 33.03
N THR A 32 -12.24 -0.30 32.07
CA THR A 32 -13.31 -1.31 31.97
C THR A 32 -12.76 -2.71 32.19
N ARG A 33 -13.65 -3.70 32.29
CA ARG A 33 -13.25 -5.12 32.32
C ARG A 33 -12.62 -5.61 31.01
N LEU A 34 -12.65 -4.81 29.95
CA LEU A 34 -12.05 -5.11 28.64
C LEU A 34 -10.67 -4.47 28.46
N GLU A 35 -10.20 -3.66 29.41
CA GLU A 35 -8.85 -3.08 29.33
C GLU A 35 -7.73 -4.10 29.12
N PRO A 36 -7.77 -5.33 29.70
CA PRO A 36 -6.75 -6.35 29.40
C PRO A 36 -6.66 -6.76 27.92
N ASP A 37 -7.70 -6.53 27.13
CA ASP A 37 -7.73 -6.84 25.69
C ASP A 37 -7.28 -5.65 24.82
N LEU A 38 -7.14 -4.45 25.41
CA LEU A 38 -6.89 -3.21 24.67
C LEU A 38 -5.59 -3.26 23.85
N GLU A 39 -4.48 -3.71 24.46
CA GLU A 39 -3.18 -3.76 23.76
C GLU A 39 -3.25 -4.64 22.50
N GLU A 40 -3.89 -5.81 22.58
CA GLU A 40 -4.04 -6.71 21.43
C GLU A 40 -4.93 -6.09 20.34
N LEU A 41 -5.97 -5.34 20.73
CA LEU A 41 -6.85 -4.65 19.79
C LEU A 41 -6.12 -3.50 19.08
N LEU A 42 -5.33 -2.69 19.80
CA LEU A 42 -4.49 -1.65 19.21
C LEU A 42 -3.43 -2.27 18.27
N TRP A 43 -2.80 -3.37 18.69
CA TRP A 43 -1.86 -4.11 17.84
C TRP A 43 -2.55 -4.60 16.56
N GLY A 44 -3.77 -5.12 16.70
CA GLY A 44 -4.62 -5.58 15.61
C GLY A 44 -5.00 -4.47 14.62
N ALA A 45 -5.25 -3.25 15.10
CA ALA A 45 -5.55 -2.08 14.28
C ALA A 45 -4.37 -1.70 13.38
N ALA A 46 -3.15 -1.60 13.91
CA ALA A 46 -1.96 -1.39 13.09
C ALA A 46 -1.70 -2.57 12.13
N ASN A 47 -1.90 -3.80 12.60
CA ASN A 47 -1.73 -5.00 11.80
C ASN A 47 -2.75 -5.12 10.65
N LEU A 48 -3.93 -4.47 10.74
CA LEU A 48 -4.89 -4.41 9.64
C LEU A 48 -4.27 -3.74 8.41
N PHE A 49 -3.64 -2.59 8.61
CA PHE A 49 -3.00 -1.82 7.54
C PHE A 49 -1.75 -2.53 7.02
N HIS A 50 -0.96 -3.13 7.91
CA HIS A 50 0.17 -3.97 7.49
C HIS A 50 -0.25 -5.10 6.54
N ARG A 51 -1.31 -5.85 6.89
CA ARG A 51 -1.85 -6.89 6.01
C ARG A 51 -2.45 -6.34 4.72
N ALA A 52 -2.97 -5.12 4.73
CA ALA A 52 -3.47 -4.45 3.54
C ALA A 52 -2.33 -4.10 2.57
N THR A 53 -1.21 -3.57 3.08
CA THR A 53 0.02 -3.36 2.32
C THR A 53 0.48 -4.65 1.64
N SER A 54 0.58 -5.75 2.38
CA SER A 54 1.01 -7.05 1.82
C SER A 54 0.05 -7.67 0.80
N ARG A 55 -1.22 -7.25 0.76
CA ARG A 55 -2.13 -7.64 -0.33
C ARG A 55 -1.80 -6.84 -1.59
N VAL A 56 -1.67 -5.52 -1.47
CA VAL A 56 -1.35 -4.64 -2.60
C VAL A 56 0.03 -4.98 -3.18
N GLU A 57 1.01 -5.34 -2.35
CA GLU A 57 2.33 -5.79 -2.80
C GLU A 57 2.25 -7.05 -3.68
N ARG A 58 1.43 -8.03 -3.31
CA ARG A 58 1.25 -9.24 -4.14
C ARG A 58 0.58 -8.95 -5.47
N ASP A 59 -0.38 -8.03 -5.48
CA ASP A 59 -1.03 -7.57 -6.71
C ASP A 59 -0.01 -6.83 -7.61
N LEU A 60 0.85 -6.01 -7.01
CA LEU A 60 1.92 -5.30 -7.72
C LEU A 60 2.96 -6.28 -8.29
N ASP A 61 3.39 -7.29 -7.53
CA ASP A 61 4.32 -8.32 -8.00
C ASP A 61 3.76 -9.08 -9.21
N ALA A 62 2.46 -9.39 -9.20
CA ALA A 62 1.78 -10.02 -10.33
C ALA A 62 1.74 -9.09 -11.55
N ASN A 63 1.43 -7.81 -11.34
CA ASN A 63 1.43 -6.79 -12.39
C ASN A 63 2.84 -6.59 -13.00
N GLU A 64 3.90 -6.58 -12.19
CA GLU A 64 5.28 -6.49 -12.69
C GLU A 64 5.66 -7.69 -13.57
N GLN A 65 5.28 -8.89 -13.16
CA GLN A 65 5.51 -10.09 -13.96
C GLN A 65 4.76 -10.03 -15.29
N ALA A 66 3.53 -9.49 -15.29
CA ALA A 66 2.76 -9.26 -16.51
C ALA A 66 3.44 -8.22 -17.42
N GLN A 67 3.93 -7.10 -16.88
CA GLN A 67 4.68 -6.10 -17.64
C GLN A 67 5.94 -6.71 -18.29
N ARG A 68 6.76 -7.44 -17.53
CA ARG A 68 7.97 -8.12 -18.05
C ARG A 68 7.67 -9.17 -19.12
N ARG A 69 6.54 -9.86 -19.02
CA ARG A 69 6.08 -10.80 -20.04
C ARG A 69 5.65 -10.06 -21.30
N MET A 70 4.80 -9.04 -21.14
CA MET A 70 4.27 -8.24 -22.23
C MET A 70 5.38 -7.55 -23.02
N GLN A 71 6.41 -7.01 -22.36
CA GLN A 71 7.58 -6.46 -23.04
C GLN A 71 8.32 -7.49 -23.89
N ARG A 72 8.53 -8.72 -23.39
CA ARG A 72 9.19 -9.80 -24.13
C ARG A 72 8.39 -10.30 -25.33
N GLU A 73 7.07 -10.21 -25.23
CA GLU A 73 6.13 -10.68 -26.26
C GLU A 73 5.76 -9.59 -27.29
N GLN A 74 6.34 -8.39 -27.19
CA GLN A 74 6.10 -7.32 -28.15
C GLN A 74 6.44 -7.75 -29.58
N ASP A 75 5.49 -7.54 -30.48
CA ASP A 75 5.62 -7.81 -31.92
C ASP A 75 5.45 -6.55 -32.77
N GLY A 76 5.45 -5.38 -32.12
CA GLY A 76 5.24 -4.08 -32.74
C GLY A 76 3.77 -3.70 -32.92
N SER A 77 2.81 -4.61 -32.66
CA SER A 77 1.38 -4.30 -32.80
C SER A 77 0.92 -3.22 -31.81
N GLU A 78 -0.05 -2.42 -32.27
CA GLU A 78 -0.74 -1.43 -31.44
C GLU A 78 -1.46 -2.08 -30.26
N VAL A 79 -2.07 -3.25 -30.48
CA VAL A 79 -2.81 -3.99 -29.45
C VAL A 79 -1.91 -4.31 -28.25
N LYS A 80 -0.72 -4.88 -28.47
CA LYS A 80 0.23 -5.19 -27.37
C LYS A 80 0.84 -3.94 -26.75
N SER A 81 0.93 -2.85 -27.49
CA SER A 81 1.43 -1.57 -26.94
C SER A 81 0.40 -0.97 -25.98
N VAL A 82 -0.87 -0.94 -26.37
CA VAL A 82 -1.98 -0.50 -25.52
C VAL A 82 -2.12 -1.38 -24.28
N GLU A 83 -1.91 -2.70 -24.42
CA GLU A 83 -1.96 -3.60 -23.27
C GLU A 83 -0.83 -3.33 -22.26
N LEU A 84 0.39 -3.04 -22.74
CA LEU A 84 1.49 -2.62 -21.88
C LEU A 84 1.19 -1.28 -21.19
N GLU A 85 0.63 -0.30 -21.91
CA GLU A 85 0.20 0.98 -21.34
C GLU A 85 -0.82 0.79 -20.22
N ARG A 86 -1.80 -0.10 -20.41
CA ARG A 86 -2.79 -0.45 -19.38
C ARG A 86 -2.13 -1.06 -18.14
N LEU A 87 -1.22 -2.02 -18.32
CA LEU A 87 -0.51 -2.66 -17.20
C LEU A 87 0.36 -1.65 -16.44
N THR A 88 1.03 -0.73 -17.14
CA THR A 88 1.81 0.34 -16.52
C THR A 88 0.92 1.33 -15.76
N ALA A 89 -0.25 1.69 -16.29
CA ALA A 89 -1.20 2.54 -15.58
C ALA A 89 -1.72 1.86 -14.30
N GLU A 90 -2.08 0.57 -14.38
CA GLU A 90 -2.49 -0.23 -13.22
C GLU A 90 -1.36 -0.34 -12.17
N GLY A 91 -0.12 -0.58 -12.62
CA GLY A 91 1.05 -0.64 -11.75
C GLY A 91 1.29 0.67 -10.99
N GLN A 92 1.05 1.82 -11.63
CA GLN A 92 1.10 3.12 -10.97
C GLN A 92 0.06 3.23 -9.85
N THR A 93 -1.19 2.87 -10.12
CA THR A 93 -2.26 2.85 -9.11
C THR A 93 -1.92 1.92 -7.94
N LEU A 94 -1.32 0.75 -8.19
CA LEU A 94 -0.91 -0.18 -7.14
C LEU A 94 0.21 0.38 -6.27
N ILE A 95 1.20 1.07 -6.86
CA ILE A 95 2.28 1.75 -6.11
C ILE A 95 1.71 2.82 -5.18
N GLU A 96 0.80 3.65 -5.70
CA GLU A 96 0.11 4.71 -4.95
C GLU A 96 -0.71 4.14 -3.79
N ARG A 97 -1.49 3.08 -4.05
CA ARG A 97 -2.26 2.38 -3.02
C ARG A 97 -1.36 1.75 -1.95
N ARG A 98 -0.23 1.16 -2.34
CA ARG A 98 0.76 0.60 -1.39
C ARG A 98 1.31 1.71 -0.48
N ALA A 99 1.76 2.81 -1.07
CA ALA A 99 2.30 3.95 -0.31
C ALA A 99 1.28 4.52 0.69
N SER A 100 0.00 4.58 0.30
CA SER A 100 -1.07 5.00 1.21
C SER A 100 -1.25 4.04 2.39
N MET A 101 -1.22 2.72 2.13
CA MET A 101 -1.35 1.71 3.18
C MET A 101 -0.12 1.65 4.09
N GLU A 102 1.08 1.89 3.55
CA GLU A 102 2.31 2.09 4.32
C GLU A 102 2.16 3.29 5.27
N LEU A 103 1.62 4.42 4.81
CA LEU A 103 1.36 5.60 5.65
C LEU A 103 0.37 5.29 6.80
N PHE A 104 -0.76 4.64 6.49
CA PHE A 104 -1.71 4.20 7.52
C PHE A 104 -1.05 3.30 8.56
N ARG A 105 -0.24 2.33 8.11
CA ARG A 105 0.46 1.39 9.00
C ARG A 105 1.44 2.12 9.92
N ASP A 106 2.22 3.04 9.38
CA ASP A 106 3.25 3.74 10.14
C ASP A 106 2.63 4.67 11.19
N LEU A 107 1.60 5.43 10.82
CA LEU A 107 0.85 6.25 11.78
C LEU A 107 0.17 5.39 12.85
N ALA A 108 -0.36 4.22 12.48
CA ALA A 108 -0.97 3.31 13.45
C ALA A 108 0.07 2.67 14.37
N ALA A 109 1.29 2.42 13.88
CA ALA A 109 2.41 1.97 14.71
C ALA A 109 2.86 3.06 15.70
N GLU A 110 2.91 4.31 15.27
CA GLU A 110 3.17 5.48 16.15
C GLU A 110 2.08 5.65 17.20
N ALA A 111 0.80 5.55 16.82
CA ALA A 111 -0.32 5.62 17.75
C ALA A 111 -0.30 4.46 18.76
N PHE A 112 0.02 3.24 18.31
CA PHE A 112 0.23 2.10 19.20
C PHE A 112 1.32 2.38 20.24
N GLU A 113 2.48 2.86 19.79
CA GLU A 113 3.59 3.19 20.69
C GLU A 113 3.21 4.32 21.66
N HIS A 114 2.48 5.32 21.19
CA HIS A 114 1.99 6.41 22.02
C HIS A 114 1.11 5.93 23.18
N HIS A 115 0.16 5.01 22.92
CA HIS A 115 -0.78 4.54 23.94
C HIS A 115 -0.26 3.40 24.82
N THR A 116 0.67 2.58 24.31
CA THR A 116 1.16 1.39 25.03
C THR A 116 2.56 1.56 25.62
N GLY A 117 3.32 2.56 25.17
CA GLY A 117 4.73 2.75 25.50
C GLY A 117 5.67 1.71 24.86
N SER A 118 5.15 0.79 24.05
CA SER A 118 5.91 -0.26 23.39
C SER A 118 5.87 -0.09 21.88
N ALA A 119 7.01 -0.26 21.20
CA ALA A 119 7.05 -0.17 19.75
C ALA A 119 6.20 -1.29 19.10
N TRP A 120 5.33 -0.91 18.17
CA TRP A 120 4.59 -1.90 17.38
C TRP A 120 5.53 -2.68 16.46
N ARG A 121 5.33 -3.99 16.37
CA ARG A 121 6.03 -4.84 15.40
C ARG A 121 5.09 -5.90 14.82
N PRO A 122 5.16 -6.20 13.51
CA PRO A 122 4.43 -7.31 12.95
C PRO A 122 4.98 -8.62 13.53
N ARG A 123 4.09 -9.59 13.77
CA ARG A 123 4.48 -10.93 14.26
C ARG A 123 5.15 -11.76 13.17
N THR A 124 4.87 -11.44 11.91
CA THR A 124 5.42 -12.09 10.72
C THR A 124 5.67 -11.07 9.63
N GLY A 125 6.69 -11.30 8.80
CA GLY A 125 7.05 -10.39 7.72
C GLY A 125 7.95 -9.23 8.16
N SER A 126 8.45 -8.49 7.18
CA SER A 126 9.27 -7.30 7.39
C SER A 126 8.42 -6.03 7.32
N MET A 127 8.84 -5.00 8.06
CA MET A 127 8.25 -3.66 7.98
C MET A 127 9.13 -2.79 7.08
N VAL A 128 8.95 -2.93 5.76
CA VAL A 128 9.67 -2.14 4.75
C VAL A 128 8.72 -1.10 4.15
N ASN A 129 9.26 0.06 3.81
CA ASN A 129 8.60 1.08 3.02
C ASN A 129 9.28 1.23 1.67
N HIS A 130 8.47 1.38 0.63
CA HIS A 130 8.97 1.43 -0.73
C HIS A 130 8.79 2.83 -1.32
N ARG A 131 9.89 3.57 -1.41
CA ARG A 131 9.90 4.97 -1.85
C ARG A 131 10.00 5.18 -3.37
N ASN A 132 10.36 4.14 -4.11
CA ASN A 132 10.73 4.26 -5.52
C ASN A 132 9.77 3.48 -6.43
N LEU A 133 9.70 3.91 -7.70
CA LEU A 133 9.14 3.11 -8.78
C LEU A 133 9.91 1.79 -8.91
N THR A 134 9.20 0.77 -9.39
CA THR A 134 9.78 -0.55 -9.56
C THR A 134 10.51 -0.63 -10.90
N ALA A 135 11.50 -1.53 -11.01
CA ALA A 135 12.28 -1.67 -12.24
C ALA A 135 11.38 -1.96 -13.46
N ALA A 136 10.38 -2.84 -13.30
CA ALA A 136 9.43 -3.16 -14.36
C ALA A 136 8.64 -1.94 -14.86
N MET A 137 8.29 -1.02 -13.96
CA MET A 137 7.61 0.23 -14.31
C MET A 137 8.52 1.18 -15.08
N ILE A 138 9.78 1.30 -14.66
CA ILE A 138 10.78 2.13 -15.34
C ILE A 138 11.03 1.59 -16.74
N ASP A 139 11.34 0.30 -16.86
CA ASP A 139 11.62 -0.37 -18.14
C ASP A 139 10.45 -0.26 -19.11
N SER A 140 9.22 -0.48 -18.64
CA SER A 140 8.02 -0.38 -19.49
C SER A 140 7.79 1.04 -20.00
N ARG A 141 8.01 2.06 -19.16
CA ARG A 141 7.88 3.47 -19.56
C ARG A 141 8.93 3.86 -20.58
N ASP A 142 10.18 3.44 -20.37
CA ASP A 142 11.29 3.72 -21.29
C ASP A 142 11.05 3.03 -22.65
N PHE A 143 10.57 1.78 -22.63
CA PHE A 143 10.19 1.05 -23.84
C PHE A 143 9.10 1.78 -24.65
N LEU A 144 8.02 2.22 -23.98
CA LEU A 144 6.94 2.96 -24.63
C LEU A 144 7.41 4.32 -25.17
N ALA A 145 8.26 5.03 -24.43
CA ALA A 145 8.81 6.32 -24.85
C ALA A 145 9.71 6.18 -26.09
N ALA A 146 10.50 5.09 -26.18
CA ALA A 146 11.33 4.81 -27.33
C ALA A 146 10.51 4.54 -28.61
N LYS A 147 9.34 3.89 -28.50
CA LYS A 147 8.45 3.62 -29.65
C LYS A 147 7.77 4.88 -30.21
N ARG A 148 7.59 5.91 -29.39
CA ARG A 148 6.94 7.18 -29.79
C ARG A 148 7.89 8.17 -30.50
N ARG A 149 9.19 7.87 -30.58
CA ARG A 149 10.20 8.65 -31.30
C ARG A 149 10.37 8.14 -32.72
#